data_AF-A0A4R2B8L3-F1
#
_entry.id   AF-A0A4R2B8L3-F1
#
_cell.length_a   1.000
_cell.length_b   1.000
_cell.length_c   1.000
_cell.angle_alpha   90.00
_cell.angle_beta   90.00
_cell.angle_gamma   90.00
#
_symmetry.space_group_name_H-M   'P 1'
#
loop_
_entity.id
_entity.type
_entity.pdbx_description
1 polymer ?
#
loop_
_entity_poly.entity_id
_entity_poly.type
_entity_poly.pdbx_seq_one_letter_code
_entity_poly.pdbx_strand_id
1 'polypeptide(L)'
;MKIAVGNDHAGYPLKNHVLTLLSQLNVEVKYYGSDSSTPVDFPDIASKVCTAVQGGVADRGIMVCGTGVGACIAANKFLKIRAAVCHDTYSAHQCVEHDEVNVLCIGAQIIGDRLAKEIIETFLKSTFSTEKQFRRRVQKITKIEIESARQLLKEMKIVIAPDSFKESLSALEAANAIERGFKPVFPNAEYIKMPMADGGEGTVQSLVDATNGIIEERIVSGPLGEPVKAFFGLMGDRKTAVIEMAAASGLHLVPMNDRNSLITSTRGTGELILAALDLGVKHLIIGIGGSATNDGGAGMVQALGGKLLDESGNDIGPGGGALAQIRTIDLSGIDDRLKDVQIEVACDVDNPLTGPRGASAIFGPQKGATPEQVEMLDQNLSHFADVAERTLGKSFRDIEGAGAAGGLGASLLAFLNADLKRGIQIVLNAVNFEEVVKDADLVITGEGRIDGQTVYGKTPIGVAKAAKKHGVPVIGIAGSLSQDSEVVHEHGIDALFSIVPGITSLPDAFEHAAHYMEITSRNIAASMRTIRTIQRSC
;
A
#
# COMPACT_ATOMS: atom_id res chain seq x y z
N MET A 1 8.74 45.78 -26.15
CA MET A 1 9.06 45.01 -24.93
C MET A 1 8.44 45.75 -23.75
N LYS A 2 7.80 45.03 -22.83
CA LYS A 2 7.22 45.53 -21.59
C LYS A 2 8.13 45.17 -20.42
N ILE A 3 8.48 46.14 -19.59
CA ILE A 3 9.39 45.94 -18.46
C ILE A 3 8.72 46.35 -17.15
N ALA A 4 8.74 45.44 -16.18
CA ALA A 4 8.35 45.73 -14.81
C ALA A 4 9.56 46.30 -14.06
N VAL A 5 9.43 47.49 -13.48
CA VAL A 5 10.53 48.17 -12.77
C VAL A 5 10.15 48.37 -11.31
N GLY A 6 11.03 47.97 -10.40
CA GLY A 6 10.86 48.19 -8.97
C GLY A 6 12.14 48.73 -8.32
N ASN A 7 11.98 49.59 -7.33
CA ASN A 7 13.06 50.02 -6.45
C ASN A 7 12.59 50.15 -5.02
N ASP A 8 13.48 49.83 -4.08
CA ASP A 8 13.29 50.20 -2.68
C ASP A 8 13.79 51.63 -2.42
N HIS A 9 13.78 52.03 -1.16
CA HIS A 9 14.26 53.33 -0.72
C HIS A 9 15.75 53.55 -1.01
N ALA A 10 16.58 52.50 -0.94
CA ALA A 10 18.00 52.56 -1.25
C ALA A 10 18.27 52.66 -2.76
N GLY A 11 17.39 52.10 -3.59
CA GLY A 11 17.40 52.21 -5.05
C GLY A 11 16.85 53.52 -5.61
N TYR A 12 16.13 54.30 -4.79
CA TYR A 12 15.48 55.55 -5.19
C TYR A 12 16.39 56.56 -5.92
N PRO A 13 17.66 56.80 -5.51
CA PRO A 13 18.53 57.75 -6.20
C PRO A 13 18.78 57.41 -7.68
N LEU A 14 18.76 56.12 -8.05
CA LEU A 14 18.99 55.67 -9.41
C LEU A 14 17.69 55.52 -10.22
N LYS A 15 16.52 55.54 -9.56
CA LYS A 15 15.18 55.36 -10.18
C LYS A 15 14.99 56.22 -11.43
N ASN A 16 15.14 57.54 -11.32
CA ASN A 16 14.81 58.46 -12.41
C ASN A 16 15.72 58.26 -13.62
N HIS A 17 16.99 57.89 -13.40
CA HIS A 17 17.92 57.55 -14.48
C HIS A 17 17.46 56.29 -15.23
N VAL A 18 17.04 55.25 -14.50
CA VAL A 18 16.52 54.00 -15.08
C VAL A 18 15.24 54.26 -15.88
N LEU A 19 14.26 54.99 -15.32
CA LEU A 19 13.00 55.28 -16.01
C LEU A 19 13.22 56.15 -17.27
N THR A 20 14.11 57.14 -17.18
CA THR A 20 14.46 58.00 -18.32
C THR A 20 15.11 57.18 -19.44
N LEU A 21 16.04 56.28 -19.08
CA LEU A 21 16.68 55.39 -20.04
C LEU A 21 15.67 54.49 -20.76
N LEU A 22 14.79 53.82 -20.01
CA LEU A 22 13.81 52.91 -20.59
C LEU A 22 12.86 53.65 -21.56
N SER A 23 12.49 54.88 -21.21
CA SER A 23 11.74 55.78 -22.11
C SER A 23 12.51 56.07 -23.40
N GLN A 24 13.81 56.40 -23.33
CA GLN A 24 14.66 56.63 -24.51
C GLN A 24 14.80 55.39 -25.41
N LEU A 25 14.72 54.19 -24.82
CA LEU A 25 14.76 52.92 -25.54
C LEU A 25 13.39 52.49 -26.11
N ASN A 26 12.35 53.33 -26.00
CA ASN A 26 10.97 53.05 -26.41
C ASN A 26 10.42 51.75 -25.76
N VAL A 27 10.78 51.51 -24.50
CA VAL A 27 10.30 50.37 -23.71
C VAL A 27 9.04 50.78 -22.94
N GLU A 28 7.99 49.95 -22.98
CA GLU A 28 6.81 50.16 -22.16
C GLU A 28 7.11 49.77 -20.71
N VAL A 29 6.94 50.70 -19.76
CA VAL A 29 7.29 50.47 -18.35
C VAL A 29 6.05 50.31 -17.48
N LYS A 30 6.03 49.26 -16.65
CA LYS A 30 5.12 49.10 -15.51
C LYS A 30 5.92 49.29 -14.23
N TYR A 31 5.65 50.36 -13.50
CA TYR A 31 6.43 50.75 -12.34
C TYR A 31 5.77 50.31 -11.02
N TYR A 32 6.55 49.72 -10.13
CA TYR A 32 6.12 49.13 -8.85
C TYR A 32 6.99 49.56 -7.65
N GLY A 33 7.93 50.50 -7.86
CA GLY A 33 8.91 50.93 -6.86
C GLY A 33 8.46 52.06 -5.94
N SER A 34 9.32 52.42 -4.98
CA SER A 34 9.12 53.54 -4.06
C SER A 34 9.33 54.90 -4.75
N ASP A 35 8.49 55.87 -4.43
CA ASP A 35 8.60 57.26 -4.91
C ASP A 35 9.36 58.19 -3.96
N SER A 36 9.90 57.65 -2.86
CA SER A 36 10.72 58.39 -1.91
C SER A 36 11.86 57.55 -1.34
N SER A 37 12.76 58.21 -0.60
CA SER A 37 13.78 57.57 0.24
C SER A 37 13.24 57.08 1.59
N THR A 38 11.92 57.10 1.80
CA THR A 38 11.30 56.54 3.01
C THR A 38 11.51 55.03 3.03
N PRO A 39 12.00 54.45 4.14
CA PRO A 39 12.26 53.01 4.23
C PRO A 39 11.04 52.17 3.81
N VAL A 40 11.29 51.27 2.87
CA VAL A 40 10.37 50.22 2.40
C VAL A 40 11.18 48.96 2.15
N ASP A 41 10.52 47.80 2.24
CA ASP A 41 11.16 46.50 2.13
C ASP A 41 11.21 46.00 0.68
N PHE A 42 12.42 45.66 0.21
CA PHE A 42 12.63 45.15 -1.14
C PHE A 42 11.86 43.85 -1.48
N PRO A 43 11.53 42.91 -0.54
CA PRO A 43 10.75 41.73 -0.87
C PRO A 43 9.35 42.06 -1.39
N ASP A 44 8.69 43.08 -0.86
CA ASP A 44 7.33 43.48 -1.28
C ASP A 44 7.32 44.01 -2.71
N ILE A 45 8.37 44.76 -3.07
CA ILE A 45 8.56 45.29 -4.42
C ILE A 45 8.96 44.17 -5.39
N ALA A 46 9.86 43.28 -4.96
CA ALA A 46 10.26 42.10 -5.74
C ALA A 46 9.03 41.24 -6.07
N SER A 47 8.12 41.04 -5.11
CA SER A 47 6.86 40.32 -5.30
C SER A 47 6.01 40.92 -6.43
N LYS A 48 5.82 42.24 -6.44
CA LYS A 48 5.04 42.93 -7.48
C LYS A 48 5.68 42.80 -8.87
N VAL A 49 6.99 43.01 -8.97
CA VAL A 49 7.74 42.90 -10.24
C VAL A 49 7.72 41.46 -10.76
N CYS A 50 8.01 40.48 -9.90
CA CYS A 50 8.01 39.06 -10.25
C CYS A 50 6.62 38.59 -10.69
N THR A 51 5.57 38.98 -9.99
CA THR A 51 4.18 38.66 -10.36
C THR A 51 3.82 39.23 -11.74
N ALA A 52 4.26 40.46 -12.04
CA ALA A 52 4.04 41.06 -13.36
C ALA A 52 4.75 40.30 -14.49
N VAL A 53 5.96 39.80 -14.25
CA VAL A 53 6.70 38.97 -15.22
C VAL A 53 6.06 37.59 -15.38
N GLN A 54 5.74 36.92 -14.26
CA GLN A 54 5.07 35.60 -14.28
C GLN A 54 3.70 35.66 -14.98
N GLY A 55 2.93 36.72 -14.74
CA GLY A 55 1.60 36.92 -15.32
C GLY A 55 1.60 37.43 -16.77
N GLY A 56 2.76 37.62 -17.39
CA GLY A 56 2.87 38.14 -18.76
C GLY A 56 2.48 39.62 -18.92
N VAL A 57 2.35 40.36 -17.80
CA VAL A 57 2.14 41.81 -17.82
C VAL A 57 3.42 42.53 -18.27
N ALA A 58 4.58 41.96 -17.96
CA ALA A 58 5.89 42.37 -18.44
C ALA A 58 6.68 41.18 -19.02
N ASP A 59 7.50 41.45 -20.02
CA ASP A 59 8.39 40.46 -20.64
C ASP A 59 9.60 40.15 -19.74
N ARG A 60 10.11 41.17 -19.04
CA ARG A 60 11.21 41.07 -18.07
C ARG A 60 11.05 42.09 -16.93
N GLY A 61 11.80 41.89 -15.85
CA GLY A 61 11.85 42.77 -14.69
C GLY A 61 13.21 43.46 -14.52
N ILE A 62 13.21 44.64 -13.92
CA ILE A 62 14.41 45.34 -13.42
C ILE A 62 14.15 45.75 -11.97
N MET A 63 15.05 45.35 -11.08
CA MET A 63 15.03 45.65 -9.66
C MET A 63 16.23 46.50 -9.29
N VAL A 64 15.99 47.66 -8.67
CA VAL A 64 17.03 48.58 -8.19
C VAL A 64 16.99 48.60 -6.67
N CYS A 65 18.05 48.13 -6.03
CA CYS A 65 18.20 48.12 -4.56
C CYS A 65 19.56 48.71 -4.20
N GLY A 66 19.89 48.87 -2.92
CA GLY A 66 21.21 49.35 -2.49
C GLY A 66 22.36 48.58 -3.16
N THR A 67 22.44 47.26 -2.92
CA THR A 67 23.41 46.36 -3.59
C THR A 67 22.81 45.55 -4.73
N GLY A 68 21.49 45.41 -4.78
CA GLY A 68 20.80 44.46 -5.69
C GLY A 68 20.70 43.03 -5.14
N VAL A 69 21.51 42.65 -4.15
CA VAL A 69 21.58 41.27 -3.62
C VAL A 69 20.29 40.83 -2.95
N GLY A 70 19.74 41.63 -2.04
CA GLY A 70 18.50 41.30 -1.33
C GLY A 70 17.33 41.11 -2.31
N ALA A 71 17.16 42.06 -3.23
CA ALA A 71 16.14 41.99 -4.27
C ALA A 71 16.29 40.74 -5.15
N CYS A 72 17.52 40.34 -5.50
CA CYS A 72 17.78 39.13 -6.27
C CYS A 72 17.43 37.85 -5.50
N ILE A 73 17.80 37.79 -4.21
CA ILE A 73 17.45 36.65 -3.34
C ILE A 73 15.93 36.51 -3.23
N ALA A 74 15.22 37.62 -3.03
CA ALA A 74 13.76 37.64 -2.93
C ALA A 74 13.09 37.25 -4.26
N ALA A 75 13.55 37.81 -5.39
CA ALA A 75 13.01 37.52 -6.70
C ALA A 75 13.14 36.03 -7.10
N ASN A 76 14.28 35.39 -6.77
CA ASN A 76 14.49 33.96 -7.02
C ASN A 76 13.63 33.02 -6.13
N LYS A 77 12.75 33.55 -5.27
CA LYS A 77 11.74 32.74 -4.55
C LYS A 77 10.43 32.58 -5.32
N PHE A 78 10.30 33.26 -6.45
CA PHE A 78 9.09 33.21 -7.28
C PHE A 78 9.27 32.20 -8.42
N LEU A 79 8.27 31.33 -8.59
CA LEU A 79 8.29 30.25 -9.58
C LEU A 79 8.60 30.77 -11.00
N LYS A 80 9.53 30.15 -11.74
CA LYS A 80 9.97 30.57 -13.08
C LYS A 80 10.67 31.94 -13.15
N ILE A 81 10.93 32.60 -12.02
CA ILE A 81 11.79 33.78 -12.00
C ILE A 81 13.23 33.32 -11.84
N ARG A 82 14.08 33.83 -12.74
CA ARG A 82 15.54 33.75 -12.61
C ARG A 82 16.04 35.16 -12.56
N ALA A 83 16.48 35.56 -11.37
CA ALA A 83 17.04 36.88 -11.13
C ALA A 83 18.56 36.80 -10.99
N ALA A 84 19.25 37.81 -11.53
CA ALA A 84 20.70 37.94 -11.38
C ALA A 84 21.07 39.37 -10.96
N VAL A 85 22.02 39.47 -10.03
CA VAL A 85 22.68 40.75 -9.75
C VAL A 85 23.77 40.95 -10.80
N CYS A 86 23.75 42.08 -11.50
CA CYS A 86 24.81 42.41 -12.45
C CYS A 86 25.32 43.82 -12.19
N HIS A 87 26.63 43.96 -11.99
CA HIS A 87 27.32 45.25 -11.85
C HIS A 87 28.33 45.50 -12.97
N ASP A 88 28.25 44.72 -14.04
CA ASP A 88 29.06 44.81 -15.24
C ASP A 88 28.26 44.33 -16.46
N THR A 89 28.67 44.75 -17.65
CA THR A 89 27.97 44.42 -18.91
C THR A 89 28.16 42.97 -19.33
N TYR A 90 29.27 42.33 -18.96
CA TYR A 90 29.54 40.94 -19.32
C TYR A 90 28.56 40.00 -18.63
N SER A 91 28.39 40.13 -17.31
CA SER A 91 27.40 39.39 -16.52
C SER A 91 25.98 39.69 -16.97
N ALA A 92 25.67 40.95 -17.34
CA ALA A 92 24.35 41.36 -17.82
C ALA A 92 23.96 40.71 -19.16
N HIS A 93 24.94 40.46 -20.03
CA HIS A 93 24.74 39.72 -21.27
C HIS A 93 24.57 38.22 -21.01
N GLN A 94 25.54 37.65 -20.31
CA GLN A 94 25.68 36.21 -20.11
C GLN A 94 24.53 35.63 -19.29
N CYS A 95 24.02 36.36 -18.29
CA CYS A 95 22.90 35.87 -17.48
C CYS A 95 21.63 35.66 -18.32
N VAL A 96 21.43 36.44 -19.39
CA VAL A 96 20.32 36.24 -20.33
C VAL A 96 20.66 35.14 -21.33
N GLU A 97 21.85 35.19 -21.92
CA GLU A 97 22.28 34.28 -22.99
C GLU A 97 22.38 32.82 -22.52
N HIS A 98 22.92 32.60 -21.32
CA HIS A 98 23.23 31.28 -20.79
C HIS A 98 22.17 30.75 -19.81
N ASP A 99 21.57 31.64 -19.01
CA ASP A 99 20.75 31.25 -17.87
C ASP A 99 19.28 31.71 -17.98
N GLU A 100 18.90 32.34 -19.10
CA GLU A 100 17.54 32.81 -19.36
C GLU A 100 17.01 33.70 -18.22
N VAL A 101 17.85 34.59 -17.68
CA VAL A 101 17.46 35.54 -16.64
C VAL A 101 16.39 36.50 -17.16
N ASN A 102 15.30 36.59 -16.41
CA ASN A 102 14.14 37.41 -16.74
C ASN A 102 13.91 38.54 -15.74
N VAL A 103 14.70 38.63 -14.66
CA VAL A 103 14.73 39.77 -13.74
C VAL A 103 16.16 40.22 -13.49
N LEU A 104 16.51 41.43 -13.91
CA LEU A 104 17.82 42.02 -13.63
C LEU A 104 17.79 42.75 -12.28
N CYS A 105 18.77 42.53 -11.42
CA CYS A 105 18.98 43.27 -10.19
C CYS A 105 20.25 44.12 -10.29
N ILE A 106 20.15 45.42 -9.97
CA ILE A 106 21.30 46.34 -9.94
C ILE A 106 21.39 47.08 -8.61
N GLY A 107 22.62 47.44 -8.23
CA GLY A 107 22.91 48.11 -6.96
C GLY A 107 23.14 49.61 -7.11
N ALA A 108 22.19 50.43 -6.68
CA ALA A 108 22.29 51.89 -6.74
C ALA A 108 23.45 52.48 -5.92
N GLN A 109 23.96 51.75 -4.93
CA GLN A 109 25.14 52.15 -4.14
C GLN A 109 26.45 51.61 -4.69
N ILE A 110 26.39 50.75 -5.71
CA ILE A 110 27.56 50.03 -6.25
C ILE A 110 27.98 50.59 -7.60
N ILE A 111 27.01 50.93 -8.45
CA ILE A 111 27.28 51.38 -9.83
C ILE A 111 26.71 52.79 -10.07
N GLY A 112 27.44 53.56 -10.87
CA GLY A 112 26.99 54.87 -11.34
C GLY A 112 25.93 54.77 -12.44
N ASP A 113 25.25 55.88 -12.71
CA ASP A 113 24.18 56.02 -13.70
C ASP A 113 24.60 55.61 -15.13
N ARG A 114 25.82 55.98 -15.55
CA ARG A 114 26.34 55.60 -16.87
C ARG A 114 26.51 54.10 -17.03
N LEU A 115 27.07 53.43 -16.01
CA LEU A 115 27.26 51.99 -16.04
C LEU A 115 25.92 51.24 -15.91
N ALA A 116 25.00 51.74 -15.07
CA ALA A 116 23.64 51.22 -14.99
C ALA A 116 22.94 51.25 -16.35
N LYS A 117 23.16 52.32 -17.14
CA LYS A 117 22.65 52.41 -18.50
C LYS A 117 23.21 51.31 -19.41
N GLU A 118 24.53 51.14 -19.44
CA GLU A 118 25.17 50.13 -20.28
C GLU A 118 24.72 48.71 -19.91
N ILE A 119 24.56 48.43 -18.61
CA ILE A 119 24.07 47.14 -18.09
C ILE A 119 22.62 46.89 -18.52
N ILE A 120 21.73 47.86 -18.33
CA ILE A 120 20.31 47.73 -18.69
C ILE A 120 20.15 47.53 -20.20
N GLU A 121 20.84 48.33 -21.01
CA GLU A 121 20.82 48.16 -22.46
C GLU A 121 21.31 46.78 -22.88
N THR A 122 22.41 46.31 -22.29
CA THR A 122 22.96 44.99 -22.59
C THR A 122 21.98 43.89 -22.23
N PHE A 123 21.42 43.93 -21.03
CA PHE A 123 20.40 42.98 -20.57
C PHE A 123 19.22 42.93 -21.55
N LEU A 124 18.62 44.09 -21.88
CA LEU A 124 17.43 44.16 -22.73
C LEU A 124 17.69 43.70 -24.18
N LYS A 125 18.89 43.95 -24.73
CA LYS A 125 19.27 43.53 -26.08
C LYS A 125 19.65 42.04 -26.17
N SER A 126 20.04 41.43 -25.06
CA SER A 126 20.50 40.04 -25.04
C SER A 126 19.35 39.04 -25.23
N THR A 127 19.65 37.92 -25.89
CA THR A 127 18.68 36.85 -26.18
C THR A 127 19.18 35.51 -25.66
N PHE A 128 18.28 34.72 -25.09
CA PHE A 128 18.63 33.38 -24.60
C PHE A 128 19.06 32.46 -25.74
N SER A 129 20.23 31.83 -25.60
CA SER A 129 20.86 31.05 -26.65
C SER A 129 20.02 29.84 -27.08
N THR A 130 20.14 29.46 -28.35
CA THR A 130 19.53 28.24 -28.91
C THR A 130 20.43 27.01 -28.77
N GLU A 131 21.67 27.18 -28.28
CA GLU A 131 22.59 26.06 -28.11
C GLU A 131 22.09 25.06 -27.04
N LYS A 132 22.27 23.77 -27.34
CA LYS A 132 21.78 22.66 -26.51
C LYS A 132 22.29 22.71 -25.06
N GLN A 133 23.54 23.15 -24.87
CA GLN A 133 24.18 23.16 -23.55
C GLN A 133 23.51 24.12 -22.56
N PHE A 134 23.10 25.31 -23.01
CA PHE A 134 22.42 26.30 -22.17
C PHE A 134 20.97 25.89 -21.88
N ARG A 135 20.24 25.44 -22.92
CA ARG A 135 18.88 24.88 -22.77
C ARG A 135 18.82 23.74 -21.76
N ARG A 136 19.78 22.81 -21.82
CA ARG A 136 19.89 21.70 -20.86
C ARG A 136 20.16 22.19 -19.43
N ARG A 137 21.01 23.21 -19.23
CA ARG A 137 21.30 23.75 -17.89
C ARG A 137 20.07 24.42 -17.29
N VAL A 138 19.38 25.26 -18.06
CA VAL A 138 18.13 25.90 -17.61
C VAL A 138 17.06 24.85 -17.27
N GLN A 139 16.90 23.80 -18.08
CA GLN A 139 15.99 22.68 -17.76
C GLN A 139 16.34 22.00 -16.44
N LYS A 140 17.63 21.82 -16.12
CA LYS A 140 18.06 21.28 -14.82
C LYS A 140 17.71 22.23 -13.67
N ILE A 141 17.88 23.55 -13.84
CA ILE A 141 17.49 24.54 -12.84
C ILE A 141 15.98 24.48 -12.59
N THR A 142 15.17 24.44 -13.66
CA THR A 142 13.71 24.26 -13.55
C THR A 142 13.35 22.95 -12.85
N LYS A 143 14.09 21.86 -13.11
CA LYS A 143 13.88 20.60 -12.40
C LYS A 143 14.16 20.73 -10.90
N ILE A 144 15.27 21.37 -10.51
CA ILE A 144 15.60 21.66 -9.09
C ILE A 144 14.49 22.48 -8.43
N GLU A 145 14.01 23.53 -9.12
CA GLU A 145 12.92 24.38 -8.65
C GLU A 145 11.63 23.57 -8.40
N ILE A 146 11.23 22.74 -9.36
CA ILE A 146 10.03 21.89 -9.25
C ILE A 146 10.20 20.84 -8.13
N GLU A 147 11.36 20.20 -8.02
CA GLU A 147 11.64 19.20 -6.99
C GLU A 147 11.64 19.83 -5.58
N SER A 148 12.25 21.01 -5.43
CA SER A 148 12.25 21.74 -4.15
C SER A 148 10.84 22.19 -3.77
N ALA A 149 10.06 22.68 -4.74
CA ALA A 149 8.66 23.03 -4.52
C ALA A 149 7.84 21.80 -4.13
N ARG A 150 8.04 20.65 -4.80
CA ARG A 150 7.41 19.38 -4.42
C ARG A 150 7.83 18.91 -3.03
N GLN A 151 9.07 19.12 -2.62
CA GLN A 151 9.51 18.76 -1.28
C GLN A 151 8.87 19.65 -0.21
N LEU A 152 8.69 20.94 -0.50
CA LEU A 152 7.96 21.87 0.36
C LEU A 152 6.45 21.58 0.40
N LEU A 153 5.92 21.09 -0.73
CA LEU A 153 4.52 20.71 -0.91
C LEU A 153 4.25 19.23 -0.61
N LYS A 154 5.24 18.41 -0.24
CA LYS A 154 5.06 16.96 -0.08
C LYS A 154 4.09 16.73 1.06
N GLU A 155 2.86 16.47 0.69
CA GLU A 155 1.83 15.93 1.55
C GLU A 155 2.32 14.58 2.06
N MET A 156 2.25 14.38 3.38
CA MET A 156 2.73 13.16 3.99
C MET A 156 1.94 11.99 3.42
N LYS A 157 2.60 11.02 2.81
CA LYS A 157 1.93 9.80 2.33
C LYS A 157 1.91 8.76 3.46
N ILE A 158 0.70 8.44 3.93
CA ILE A 158 0.47 7.50 5.03
C ILE A 158 -0.28 6.29 4.50
N VAL A 159 0.37 5.14 4.52
CA VAL A 159 -0.26 3.85 4.17
C VAL A 159 -0.81 3.23 5.45
N ILE A 160 -2.10 2.91 5.46
CA ILE A 160 -2.81 2.31 6.58
C ILE A 160 -3.18 0.88 6.18
N ALA A 161 -2.43 -0.09 6.69
CA ALA A 161 -2.52 -1.50 6.36
C ALA A 161 -2.73 -2.42 7.58
N PRO A 162 -3.87 -2.29 8.29
CA PRO A 162 -4.21 -3.14 9.42
C PRO A 162 -4.84 -4.47 8.98
N ASP A 163 -4.73 -5.47 9.84
CA ASP A 163 -5.61 -6.65 9.88
C ASP A 163 -6.93 -6.30 10.60
N SER A 164 -7.86 -7.24 10.54
CA SER A 164 -9.04 -7.28 11.38
C SER A 164 -8.70 -7.36 12.87
N PHE A 165 -9.59 -6.79 13.68
CA PHE A 165 -9.59 -6.92 15.12
C PHE A 165 -10.68 -7.92 15.44
N LYS A 166 -10.29 -9.20 15.53
CA LYS A 166 -11.21 -10.35 15.67
C LYS A 166 -12.33 -10.07 16.67
N GLU A 167 -13.55 -10.43 16.27
CA GLU A 167 -14.81 -10.21 17.02
C GLU A 167 -15.19 -8.74 17.26
N SER A 168 -14.50 -7.77 16.63
CA SER A 168 -14.74 -6.34 16.84
C SER A 168 -14.78 -5.52 15.55
N LEU A 169 -13.64 -5.31 14.86
CA LEU A 169 -13.56 -4.48 13.65
C LEU A 169 -13.04 -5.29 12.47
N SER A 170 -13.64 -5.11 11.30
CA SER A 170 -12.99 -5.47 10.04
C SER A 170 -11.72 -4.66 9.80
N ALA A 171 -10.84 -5.16 8.93
CA ALA A 171 -9.61 -4.46 8.55
C ALA A 171 -9.91 -3.07 7.94
N LEU A 172 -10.98 -2.94 7.16
CA LEU A 172 -11.39 -1.66 6.58
C LEU A 172 -11.93 -0.69 7.65
N GLU A 173 -12.73 -1.17 8.60
CA GLU A 173 -13.21 -0.34 9.72
C GLU A 173 -12.05 0.17 10.60
N ALA A 174 -11.07 -0.70 10.87
CA ALA A 174 -9.84 -0.31 11.55
C ALA A 174 -9.08 0.77 10.75
N ALA A 175 -8.89 0.57 9.45
CA ALA A 175 -8.21 1.54 8.59
C ALA A 175 -8.93 2.90 8.56
N ASN A 176 -10.27 2.88 8.53
CA ASN A 176 -11.10 4.07 8.59
C ASN A 176 -10.97 4.80 9.93
N ALA A 177 -10.94 4.07 11.06
CA ALA A 177 -10.74 4.66 12.38
C ALA A 177 -9.36 5.33 12.53
N ILE A 178 -8.32 4.68 12.01
CA ILE A 178 -6.97 5.25 11.97
C ILE A 178 -6.94 6.53 11.15
N GLU A 179 -7.53 6.53 9.94
CA GLU A 179 -7.61 7.73 9.10
C GLU A 179 -8.33 8.88 9.83
N ARG A 180 -9.50 8.60 10.45
CA ARG A 180 -10.26 9.59 11.22
C ARG A 180 -9.43 10.19 12.35
N GLY A 181 -8.57 9.42 13.00
CA GLY A 181 -7.69 9.91 14.06
C GLY A 181 -6.55 10.79 13.54
N PHE A 182 -5.93 10.42 12.41
CA PHE A 182 -4.80 11.17 11.84
C PHE A 182 -5.23 12.48 11.15
N LYS A 183 -6.37 12.48 10.47
CA LYS A 183 -6.83 13.57 9.60
C LYS A 183 -6.96 14.94 10.30
N PRO A 184 -7.44 15.04 11.55
CA PRO A 184 -7.44 16.31 12.29
C PRO A 184 -6.04 16.90 12.57
N VAL A 185 -4.99 16.08 12.54
CA VAL A 185 -3.61 16.51 12.79
C VAL A 185 -2.86 16.78 11.49
N PHE A 186 -3.07 15.94 10.47
CA PHE A 186 -2.45 16.03 9.15
C PHE A 186 -3.54 16.06 8.04
N PRO A 187 -4.32 17.14 7.92
CA PRO A 187 -5.47 17.18 7.00
C PRO A 187 -5.09 17.08 5.51
N ASN A 188 -3.85 17.48 5.19
CA ASN A 188 -3.28 17.46 3.84
C ASN A 188 -2.30 16.28 3.71
N ALA A 189 -2.54 15.16 4.39
CA ALA A 189 -1.80 13.94 4.14
C ALA A 189 -2.55 13.11 3.10
N GLU A 190 -1.81 12.41 2.25
CA GLU A 190 -2.36 11.39 1.38
C GLU A 190 -2.54 10.12 2.21
N TYR A 191 -3.78 9.62 2.32
CA TYR A 191 -4.10 8.41 3.05
C TYR A 191 -4.43 7.29 2.08
N ILE A 192 -3.64 6.22 2.12
CA ILE A 192 -3.92 5.01 1.34
C ILE A 192 -4.30 3.90 2.29
N LYS A 193 -5.55 3.45 2.23
CA LYS A 193 -6.04 2.32 3.05
C LYS A 193 -5.88 1.04 2.27
N MET A 194 -5.23 0.06 2.89
CA MET A 194 -5.00 -1.26 2.33
C MET A 194 -5.37 -2.29 3.38
N PRO A 195 -6.67 -2.62 3.54
CA PRO A 195 -7.10 -3.69 4.44
C PRO A 195 -6.30 -4.97 4.16
N MET A 196 -5.69 -5.53 5.19
CA MET A 196 -4.85 -6.72 5.09
C MET A 196 -5.50 -7.91 5.78
N ALA A 197 -4.97 -9.09 5.48
CA ALA A 197 -5.30 -10.35 6.12
C ALA A 197 -4.08 -11.30 6.04
N ASP A 198 -4.13 -12.38 6.81
CA ASP A 198 -3.08 -13.39 6.86
C ASP A 198 -3.42 -14.66 6.05
N GLY A 199 -4.54 -14.69 5.33
CA GLY A 199 -5.02 -15.88 4.61
C GLY A 199 -6.07 -16.70 5.36
N GLY A 200 -6.37 -16.32 6.60
CA GLY A 200 -7.48 -16.85 7.39
C GLY A 200 -8.82 -16.19 7.08
N GLU A 201 -9.71 -16.23 8.09
CA GLU A 201 -11.04 -15.63 8.04
C GLU A 201 -10.97 -14.12 7.75
N GLY A 202 -11.80 -13.65 6.81
CA GLY A 202 -11.87 -12.23 6.45
C GLY A 202 -10.88 -11.79 5.36
N THR A 203 -10.09 -12.73 4.81
CA THR A 203 -9.21 -12.50 3.66
C THR A 203 -10.00 -12.08 2.42
N VAL A 204 -11.13 -12.74 2.16
CA VAL A 204 -12.03 -12.43 1.04
C VAL A 204 -12.52 -11.00 1.13
N GLN A 205 -13.04 -10.61 2.30
CA GLN A 205 -13.55 -9.26 2.53
C GLN A 205 -12.43 -8.22 2.38
N SER A 206 -11.26 -8.47 2.98
CA SER A 206 -10.12 -7.55 2.94
C SER A 206 -9.60 -7.30 1.52
N LEU A 207 -9.45 -8.36 0.70
CA LEU A 207 -8.98 -8.23 -0.68
C LEU A 207 -10.04 -7.61 -1.60
N VAL A 208 -11.32 -7.88 -1.37
CA VAL A 208 -12.41 -7.21 -2.09
C VAL A 208 -12.43 -5.72 -1.75
N ASP A 209 -12.37 -5.36 -0.48
CA ASP A 209 -12.36 -3.97 -0.03
C ASP A 209 -11.13 -3.20 -0.53
N ALA A 210 -9.95 -3.82 -0.45
CA ALA A 210 -8.70 -3.22 -0.92
C ALA A 210 -8.68 -2.95 -2.43
N THR A 211 -9.46 -3.71 -3.21
CA THR A 211 -9.46 -3.61 -4.68
C THR A 211 -10.75 -3.08 -5.28
N ASN A 212 -11.74 -2.71 -4.46
CA ASN A 212 -13.10 -2.37 -4.90
C ASN A 212 -13.72 -3.50 -5.75
N GLY A 213 -13.53 -4.74 -5.30
CA GLY A 213 -14.12 -5.94 -5.88
C GLY A 213 -15.60 -6.11 -5.52
N ILE A 214 -16.10 -7.33 -5.71
CA ILE A 214 -17.47 -7.72 -5.34
C ILE A 214 -17.48 -9.08 -4.64
N ILE A 215 -18.45 -9.28 -3.74
CA ILE A 215 -18.72 -10.57 -3.12
C ILE A 215 -19.80 -11.30 -3.92
N GLU A 216 -19.52 -12.54 -4.30
CA GLU A 216 -20.42 -13.43 -5.03
C GLU A 216 -20.95 -14.50 -4.08
N GLU A 217 -22.26 -14.47 -3.81
CA GLU A 217 -22.93 -15.47 -2.97
C GLU A 217 -23.35 -16.69 -3.80
N ARG A 218 -23.20 -17.90 -3.25
CA ARG A 218 -23.61 -19.16 -3.90
C ARG A 218 -24.20 -20.13 -2.87
N ILE A 219 -25.13 -20.98 -3.31
CA ILE A 219 -25.56 -22.13 -2.54
C ILE A 219 -24.71 -23.31 -2.98
N VAL A 220 -24.01 -23.93 -2.05
CA VAL A 220 -23.07 -25.03 -2.29
C VAL A 220 -23.28 -26.15 -1.27
N SER A 221 -22.72 -27.32 -1.52
CA SER A 221 -22.70 -28.47 -0.62
C SER A 221 -21.90 -28.14 0.65
N GLY A 222 -22.56 -28.11 1.80
CA GLY A 222 -21.92 -27.92 3.10
C GLY A 222 -21.06 -29.13 3.53
N PRO A 223 -20.37 -29.03 4.68
CA PRO A 223 -19.49 -30.10 5.14
C PRO A 223 -20.20 -31.43 5.33
N LEU A 224 -21.46 -31.43 5.79
CA LEU A 224 -22.27 -32.63 6.00
C LEU A 224 -23.11 -33.03 4.78
N GLY A 225 -22.92 -32.38 3.63
CA GLY A 225 -23.68 -32.60 2.39
C GLY A 225 -24.92 -31.73 2.22
N GLU A 226 -25.46 -31.17 3.31
CA GLU A 226 -26.60 -30.24 3.25
C GLU A 226 -26.22 -28.91 2.59
N PRO A 227 -27.10 -28.29 1.78
CA PRO A 227 -26.81 -27.01 1.14
C PRO A 227 -26.56 -25.87 2.14
N VAL A 228 -25.51 -25.10 1.92
CA VAL A 228 -25.16 -23.91 2.70
C VAL A 228 -25.02 -22.69 1.80
N LYS A 229 -25.32 -21.51 2.35
CA LYS A 229 -25.02 -20.24 1.70
C LYS A 229 -23.55 -19.91 1.94
N ALA A 230 -22.75 -19.98 0.88
CA ALA A 230 -21.34 -19.65 0.87
C ALA A 230 -21.09 -18.40 0.00
N PHE A 231 -19.83 -17.97 -0.05
CA PHE A 231 -19.43 -16.83 -0.87
C PHE A 231 -17.96 -16.93 -1.29
N PHE A 232 -17.60 -16.16 -2.31
CA PHE A 232 -16.23 -15.86 -2.68
C PHE A 232 -16.12 -14.40 -3.15
N GLY A 233 -14.91 -13.86 -3.21
CA GLY A 233 -14.66 -12.51 -3.69
C GLY A 233 -14.15 -12.52 -5.12
N LEU A 234 -14.62 -11.59 -5.95
CA LEU A 234 -14.00 -11.23 -7.21
C LEU A 234 -13.30 -9.89 -7.03
N MET A 235 -11.99 -9.84 -7.23
CA MET A 235 -11.20 -8.61 -7.06
C MET A 235 -11.54 -7.55 -8.13
N GLY A 236 -11.13 -6.31 -7.91
CA GLY A 236 -11.42 -5.19 -8.82
C GLY A 236 -10.91 -5.36 -10.25
N ASP A 237 -9.92 -6.22 -10.48
CA ASP A 237 -9.41 -6.57 -11.80
C ASP A 237 -10.35 -7.50 -12.60
N ARG A 238 -11.34 -8.11 -11.92
CA ARG A 238 -12.26 -9.13 -12.42
C ARG A 238 -11.59 -10.36 -13.04
N LYS A 239 -10.32 -10.58 -12.72
CA LYS A 239 -9.51 -11.72 -13.18
C LYS A 239 -9.03 -12.59 -12.03
N THR A 240 -9.04 -12.05 -10.81
CA THR A 240 -8.64 -12.77 -9.60
C THR A 240 -9.86 -13.02 -8.73
N ALA A 241 -10.10 -14.28 -8.35
CA ALA A 241 -11.06 -14.62 -7.32
C ALA A 241 -10.36 -15.09 -6.05
N VAL A 242 -10.95 -14.74 -4.91
CA VAL A 242 -10.48 -15.11 -3.57
C VAL A 242 -11.55 -15.99 -2.93
N ILE A 243 -11.16 -17.18 -2.48
CA ILE A 243 -12.06 -18.16 -1.88
C ILE A 243 -11.56 -18.47 -0.47
N GLU A 244 -12.43 -18.39 0.53
CA GLU A 244 -12.19 -19.00 1.83
C GLU A 244 -12.91 -20.36 1.85
N MET A 245 -12.15 -21.45 1.97
CA MET A 245 -12.76 -22.79 2.00
C MET A 245 -13.75 -22.93 3.16
N ALA A 246 -13.53 -22.19 4.25
CA ALA A 246 -14.39 -22.21 5.42
C ALA A 246 -15.83 -21.75 5.09
N ALA A 247 -16.04 -20.90 4.09
CA ALA A 247 -17.37 -20.44 3.69
C ALA A 247 -18.27 -21.59 3.19
N ALA A 248 -17.67 -22.67 2.66
CA ALA A 248 -18.39 -23.85 2.18
C ALA A 248 -18.15 -25.10 3.05
N SER A 249 -16.94 -25.24 3.57
CA SER A 249 -16.44 -26.47 4.21
C SER A 249 -15.86 -26.20 5.62
N GLY A 250 -16.28 -25.12 6.27
CA GLY A 250 -15.75 -24.64 7.54
C GLY A 250 -16.35 -25.28 8.79
N LEU A 251 -15.57 -25.28 9.87
CA LEU A 251 -15.92 -25.84 11.17
C LEU A 251 -17.10 -25.11 11.85
N HIS A 252 -17.31 -23.83 11.53
CA HIS A 252 -18.41 -23.03 12.05
C HIS A 252 -19.78 -23.42 11.46
N LEU A 253 -19.78 -24.13 10.32
CA LEU A 253 -21.00 -24.66 9.68
C LEU A 253 -21.47 -25.97 10.31
N VAL A 254 -20.67 -26.58 11.20
CA VAL A 254 -20.97 -27.87 11.82
C VAL A 254 -21.19 -27.69 13.33
N PRO A 255 -22.41 -27.92 13.84
CA PRO A 255 -22.69 -27.91 15.27
C PRO A 255 -21.74 -28.86 16.01
N MET A 256 -21.36 -28.50 17.23
CA MET A 256 -20.32 -29.23 17.98
C MET A 256 -20.63 -30.73 18.13
N ASN A 257 -21.90 -31.08 18.33
CA ASN A 257 -22.36 -32.47 18.49
C ASN A 257 -22.37 -33.27 17.18
N ASP A 258 -22.34 -32.59 16.04
CA ASP A 258 -22.41 -33.21 14.70
C ASP A 258 -21.03 -33.25 14.03
N ARG A 259 -19.98 -32.80 14.71
CA ARG A 259 -18.60 -32.81 14.20
C ARG A 259 -18.09 -34.25 14.06
N ASN A 260 -17.95 -34.68 12.82
CA ASN A 260 -17.43 -36.01 12.49
C ASN A 260 -16.56 -35.96 11.23
N SER A 261 -15.25 -36.02 11.43
CA SER A 261 -14.24 -35.97 10.36
C SER A 261 -14.29 -37.14 9.37
N LEU A 262 -14.99 -38.24 9.71
CA LEU A 262 -15.15 -39.38 8.80
C LEU A 262 -16.12 -39.09 7.65
N ILE A 263 -17.07 -38.16 7.83
CA ILE A 263 -18.15 -37.89 6.87
C ILE A 263 -18.09 -36.50 6.25
N THR A 264 -17.34 -35.56 6.85
CA THR A 264 -17.29 -34.18 6.38
C THR A 264 -16.52 -34.04 5.06
N SER A 265 -17.13 -33.34 4.09
CA SER A 265 -16.64 -33.24 2.71
C SER A 265 -16.23 -31.83 2.30
N THR A 266 -15.23 -31.74 1.42
CA THR A 266 -14.77 -30.51 0.76
C THR A 266 -15.51 -30.18 -0.54
N ARG A 267 -16.60 -30.89 -0.88
CA ARG A 267 -17.33 -30.72 -2.14
C ARG A 267 -17.72 -29.28 -2.45
N GLY A 268 -18.29 -28.56 -1.47
CA GLY A 268 -18.66 -27.16 -1.65
C GLY A 268 -17.49 -26.22 -1.95
N THR A 269 -16.28 -26.54 -1.48
CA THR A 269 -15.08 -25.78 -1.86
C THR A 269 -14.80 -25.92 -3.36
N GLY A 270 -14.93 -27.13 -3.92
CA GLY A 270 -14.81 -27.36 -5.36
C GLY A 270 -15.91 -26.66 -6.16
N GLU A 271 -17.13 -26.60 -5.62
CA GLU A 271 -18.24 -25.85 -6.24
C GLU A 271 -18.00 -24.34 -6.25
N LEU A 272 -17.36 -23.77 -5.22
CA LEU A 272 -16.93 -22.36 -5.23
C LEU A 272 -15.83 -22.11 -6.28
N ILE A 273 -14.89 -23.05 -6.43
CA ILE A 273 -13.87 -22.96 -7.48
C ILE A 273 -14.53 -22.96 -8.86
N LEU A 274 -15.46 -23.88 -9.13
CA LEU A 274 -16.22 -23.91 -10.39
C LEU A 274 -16.96 -22.59 -10.63
N ALA A 275 -17.65 -22.08 -9.62
CA ALA A 275 -18.37 -20.80 -9.73
C ALA A 275 -17.44 -19.63 -10.05
N ALA A 276 -16.22 -19.62 -9.53
CA ALA A 276 -15.21 -18.62 -9.89
C ALA A 276 -14.71 -18.82 -11.33
N LEU A 277 -14.47 -20.06 -11.77
CA LEU A 277 -14.09 -20.38 -13.15
C LEU A 277 -15.16 -19.99 -14.16
N ASP A 278 -16.45 -20.05 -13.80
CA ASP A 278 -17.57 -19.62 -14.63
C ASP A 278 -17.55 -18.11 -14.90
N LEU A 279 -16.91 -17.33 -14.01
CA LEU A 279 -16.68 -15.90 -14.21
C LEU A 279 -15.43 -15.60 -15.06
N GLY A 280 -14.72 -16.64 -15.52
CA GLY A 280 -13.56 -16.50 -16.42
C GLY A 280 -12.29 -16.00 -15.74
N VAL A 281 -12.17 -16.20 -14.42
CA VAL A 281 -10.98 -15.82 -13.66
C VAL A 281 -9.73 -16.56 -14.18
N LYS A 282 -8.58 -15.91 -14.01
CA LYS A 282 -7.25 -16.41 -14.39
C LYS A 282 -6.34 -16.65 -13.19
N HIS A 283 -6.76 -16.18 -12.02
CA HIS A 283 -6.05 -16.35 -10.78
C HIS A 283 -7.02 -16.68 -9.66
N LEU A 284 -6.70 -17.69 -8.85
CA LEU A 284 -7.42 -18.07 -7.65
C LEU A 284 -6.51 -17.94 -6.45
N ILE A 285 -6.97 -17.20 -5.44
CA ILE A 285 -6.37 -17.16 -4.11
C ILE A 285 -7.28 -17.95 -3.17
N ILE A 286 -6.77 -18.98 -2.52
CA ILE A 286 -7.58 -19.88 -1.68
C ILE A 286 -7.05 -19.89 -0.26
N GLY A 287 -7.84 -19.34 0.67
CA GLY A 287 -7.63 -19.48 2.11
C GLY A 287 -8.16 -20.83 2.58
N ILE A 288 -7.29 -21.64 3.19
CA ILE A 288 -7.65 -22.99 3.67
C ILE A 288 -7.69 -23.13 5.20
N GLY A 289 -7.81 -22.01 5.93
CA GLY A 289 -8.04 -22.01 7.37
C GLY A 289 -9.44 -22.51 7.76
N GLY A 290 -9.61 -22.98 9.00
CA GLY A 290 -10.94 -23.17 9.61
C GLY A 290 -11.77 -24.37 9.09
N SER A 291 -11.15 -25.36 8.45
CA SER A 291 -11.84 -26.53 7.86
C SER A 291 -12.56 -27.44 8.88
N ALA A 292 -13.74 -27.97 8.51
CA ALA A 292 -14.42 -29.07 9.21
C ALA A 292 -13.99 -30.47 8.75
N THR A 293 -13.19 -30.54 7.68
CA THR A 293 -13.00 -31.74 6.86
C THR A 293 -11.69 -32.45 7.15
N ASN A 294 -11.65 -33.75 6.90
CA ASN A 294 -10.43 -34.58 6.90
C ASN A 294 -10.45 -35.60 5.75
N ASP A 295 -10.98 -35.18 4.61
CA ASP A 295 -11.21 -36.00 3.41
C ASP A 295 -10.08 -35.89 2.39
N GLY A 296 -8.94 -35.30 2.73
CA GLY A 296 -7.82 -35.12 1.81
C GLY A 296 -8.13 -34.22 0.62
N GLY A 297 -9.24 -33.47 0.61
CA GLY A 297 -9.70 -32.73 -0.57
C GLY A 297 -10.42 -33.59 -1.62
N ALA A 298 -10.78 -34.84 -1.29
CA ALA A 298 -11.48 -35.75 -2.19
C ALA A 298 -12.80 -35.16 -2.72
N GLY A 299 -13.62 -34.55 -1.85
CA GLY A 299 -14.87 -33.93 -2.25
C GLY A 299 -14.66 -32.78 -3.24
N MET A 300 -13.63 -31.95 -3.04
CA MET A 300 -13.25 -30.89 -3.98
C MET A 300 -12.88 -31.47 -5.35
N VAL A 301 -12.04 -32.51 -5.39
CA VAL A 301 -11.65 -33.14 -6.67
C VAL A 301 -12.86 -33.73 -7.40
N GLN A 302 -13.78 -34.37 -6.68
CA GLN A 302 -15.03 -34.89 -7.23
C GLN A 302 -15.93 -33.78 -7.79
N ALA A 303 -16.06 -32.66 -7.08
CA ALA A 303 -16.82 -31.51 -7.58
C ALA A 303 -16.22 -30.95 -8.87
N LEU A 304 -14.90 -30.91 -8.99
CA LEU A 304 -14.18 -30.41 -10.16
C LEU A 304 -14.19 -31.38 -11.35
N GLY A 305 -14.88 -32.52 -11.27
CA GLY A 305 -15.03 -33.50 -12.35
C GLY A 305 -14.04 -34.66 -12.34
N GLY A 306 -13.10 -34.69 -11.37
CA GLY A 306 -12.29 -35.87 -11.12
C GLY A 306 -13.12 -37.00 -10.52
N LYS A 307 -12.72 -38.25 -10.75
CA LYS A 307 -13.39 -39.43 -10.21
C LYS A 307 -12.48 -40.19 -9.28
N LEU A 308 -12.98 -40.53 -8.10
CA LEU A 308 -12.25 -41.30 -7.10
C LEU A 308 -13.00 -42.63 -6.95
N LEU A 309 -12.51 -43.66 -7.63
CA LEU A 309 -13.27 -44.88 -7.88
C LEU A 309 -12.89 -46.01 -6.92
N ASP A 310 -13.90 -46.74 -6.47
CA ASP A 310 -13.77 -47.97 -5.70
C ASP A 310 -13.42 -49.20 -6.58
N GLU A 311 -13.41 -50.40 -5.99
CA GLU A 311 -13.14 -51.66 -6.69
C GLU A 311 -14.21 -52.02 -7.74
N SER A 312 -15.43 -51.53 -7.57
CA SER A 312 -16.54 -51.73 -8.51
C SER A 312 -16.57 -50.68 -9.62
N GLY A 313 -15.67 -49.70 -9.59
CA GLY A 313 -15.63 -48.59 -10.55
C GLY A 313 -16.66 -47.49 -10.28
N ASN A 314 -17.23 -47.44 -9.08
CA ASN A 314 -18.14 -46.37 -8.65
C ASN A 314 -17.38 -45.29 -7.87
N ASP A 315 -17.85 -44.05 -7.89
CA ASP A 315 -17.29 -43.00 -7.03
C ASP A 315 -17.44 -43.36 -5.55
N ILE A 316 -16.39 -43.11 -4.77
CA ILE A 316 -16.42 -43.26 -3.32
C ILE A 316 -17.40 -42.26 -2.70
N GLY A 317 -17.91 -42.61 -1.52
CA GLY A 317 -18.73 -41.73 -0.70
C GLY A 317 -17.96 -40.50 -0.16
N PRO A 318 -18.66 -39.55 0.46
CA PRO A 318 -18.05 -38.36 1.05
C PRO A 318 -17.24 -38.69 2.31
N GLY A 319 -16.30 -37.80 2.64
CA GLY A 319 -15.60 -37.78 3.92
C GLY A 319 -14.33 -38.63 4.01
N GLY A 320 -13.55 -38.40 5.06
CA GLY A 320 -12.27 -39.09 5.27
C GLY A 320 -12.39 -40.60 5.50
N GLY A 321 -13.55 -41.09 5.92
CA GLY A 321 -13.81 -42.51 6.13
C GLY A 321 -13.86 -43.30 4.81
N ALA A 322 -14.28 -42.67 3.71
CA ALA A 322 -14.43 -43.32 2.42
C ALA A 322 -13.10 -43.49 1.65
N LEU A 323 -12.05 -42.77 2.04
CA LEU A 323 -10.77 -42.76 1.32
C LEU A 323 -10.11 -44.15 1.23
N ALA A 324 -10.31 -45.04 2.22
CA ALA A 324 -9.79 -46.41 2.18
C ALA A 324 -10.30 -47.24 0.98
N GLN A 325 -11.45 -46.85 0.44
CA GLN A 325 -12.13 -47.55 -0.65
C GLN A 325 -11.51 -47.24 -2.01
N ILE A 326 -10.71 -46.18 -2.13
CA ILE A 326 -10.14 -45.73 -3.40
C ILE A 326 -9.26 -46.84 -3.99
N ARG A 327 -9.45 -47.11 -5.27
CA ARG A 327 -8.61 -48.01 -6.08
C ARG A 327 -8.01 -47.29 -7.26
N THR A 328 -8.76 -46.40 -7.90
CA THR A 328 -8.34 -45.65 -9.07
C THR A 328 -8.73 -44.19 -8.94
N ILE A 329 -7.84 -43.28 -9.36
CA ILE A 329 -8.17 -41.86 -9.52
C ILE A 329 -8.13 -41.56 -11.03
N ASP A 330 -9.24 -41.07 -11.56
CA ASP A 330 -9.37 -40.68 -12.97
C ASP A 330 -9.61 -39.17 -13.06
N LEU A 331 -8.65 -38.47 -13.65
CA LEU A 331 -8.65 -37.02 -13.81
C LEU A 331 -9.04 -36.58 -15.23
N SER A 332 -9.43 -37.51 -16.11
CA SER A 332 -9.79 -37.19 -17.49
C SER A 332 -11.00 -36.25 -17.61
N GLY A 333 -11.86 -36.23 -16.58
CA GLY A 333 -13.02 -35.35 -16.49
C GLY A 333 -12.81 -34.08 -15.66
N ILE A 334 -11.61 -33.83 -15.13
CA ILE A 334 -11.34 -32.62 -14.34
C ILE A 334 -11.51 -31.37 -15.23
N ASP A 335 -12.05 -30.29 -14.68
CA ASP A 335 -12.34 -29.07 -15.43
C ASP A 335 -11.08 -28.52 -16.14
N ASP A 336 -11.10 -28.55 -17.47
CA ASP A 336 -9.96 -28.17 -18.32
C ASP A 336 -9.49 -26.74 -18.09
N ARG A 337 -10.37 -25.84 -17.61
CA ARG A 337 -10.02 -24.42 -17.35
C ARG A 337 -8.94 -24.27 -16.28
N LEU A 338 -8.82 -25.25 -15.37
CA LEU A 338 -7.82 -25.24 -14.30
C LEU A 338 -6.38 -25.21 -14.83
N LYS A 339 -6.13 -25.69 -16.06
CA LYS A 339 -4.81 -25.67 -16.71
C LYS A 339 -4.30 -24.26 -16.99
N ASP A 340 -5.21 -23.31 -17.20
CA ASP A 340 -4.92 -21.93 -17.58
C ASP A 340 -5.08 -20.95 -16.40
N VAL A 341 -5.28 -21.46 -15.19
CA VAL A 341 -5.54 -20.66 -13.98
C VAL A 341 -4.38 -20.83 -13.01
N GLN A 342 -3.81 -19.70 -12.59
CA GLN A 342 -2.87 -19.70 -11.49
C GLN A 342 -3.63 -19.91 -10.18
N ILE A 343 -3.12 -20.76 -9.28
CA ILE A 343 -3.77 -21.04 -8.00
C ILE A 343 -2.74 -20.85 -6.88
N GLU A 344 -2.97 -19.85 -6.03
CA GLU A 344 -2.19 -19.61 -4.82
C GLU A 344 -3.02 -19.98 -3.60
N VAL A 345 -2.42 -20.68 -2.65
CA VAL A 345 -3.11 -21.20 -1.48
C VAL A 345 -2.41 -20.67 -0.23
N ALA A 346 -3.18 -19.98 0.61
CA ALA A 346 -2.68 -19.45 1.87
C ALA A 346 -2.55 -20.57 2.90
N CYS A 347 -1.31 -20.89 3.27
CA CYS A 347 -0.97 -21.97 4.18
C CYS A 347 0.13 -21.53 5.17
N ASP A 348 -0.27 -21.34 6.44
CA ASP A 348 0.64 -20.89 7.50
C ASP A 348 1.16 -22.01 8.40
N VAL A 349 0.84 -23.27 8.07
CA VAL A 349 1.33 -24.45 8.77
C VAL A 349 2.30 -25.25 7.91
N ASP A 350 3.22 -25.99 8.54
CA ASP A 350 4.23 -26.84 7.88
C ASP A 350 3.87 -28.33 7.92
N ASN A 351 2.74 -28.69 8.52
CA ASN A 351 2.32 -30.08 8.73
C ASN A 351 2.25 -30.88 7.42
N PRO A 352 2.89 -32.06 7.32
CA PRO A 352 2.75 -32.96 6.19
C PRO A 352 1.36 -33.60 6.17
N LEU A 353 1.05 -34.39 5.14
CA LEU A 353 -0.28 -35.01 5.00
C LEU A 353 -0.56 -36.02 6.12
N THR A 354 0.41 -36.88 6.45
CA THR A 354 0.23 -38.04 7.35
C THR A 354 1.27 -38.10 8.47
N GLY A 355 1.06 -39.00 9.43
CA GLY A 355 1.99 -39.31 10.51
C GLY A 355 1.77 -38.47 11.78
N PRO A 356 2.71 -38.49 12.73
CA PRO A 356 2.53 -37.85 14.05
C PRO A 356 2.34 -36.34 14.00
N ARG A 357 2.85 -35.68 12.96
CA ARG A 357 2.63 -34.25 12.67
C ARG A 357 1.62 -34.03 11.53
N GLY A 358 0.94 -35.08 11.09
CA GLY A 358 0.05 -35.08 9.95
C GLY A 358 -1.29 -34.40 10.20
N ALA A 359 -2.12 -34.32 9.15
CA ALA A 359 -3.41 -33.66 9.18
C ALA A 359 -4.35 -34.20 10.28
N SER A 360 -4.51 -35.53 10.31
CA SER A 360 -5.40 -36.22 11.26
C SER A 360 -4.90 -36.08 12.69
N ALA A 361 -3.60 -36.27 12.92
CA ALA A 361 -3.01 -36.24 14.26
C ALA A 361 -3.12 -34.85 14.92
N ILE A 362 -2.83 -33.80 14.17
CA ILE A 362 -2.75 -32.44 14.73
C ILE A 362 -4.11 -31.73 14.69
N PHE A 363 -4.87 -31.87 13.61
CA PHE A 363 -6.10 -31.10 13.40
C PHE A 363 -7.38 -31.93 13.47
N GLY A 364 -7.31 -33.25 13.48
CA GLY A 364 -8.47 -34.14 13.64
C GLY A 364 -9.24 -33.94 14.96
N PRO A 365 -8.58 -33.85 16.12
CA PRO A 365 -9.27 -33.75 17.42
C PRO A 365 -10.22 -32.55 17.53
N GLN A 366 -9.80 -31.37 17.07
CA GLN A 366 -10.66 -30.16 17.09
C GLN A 366 -11.88 -30.26 16.14
N LYS A 367 -11.82 -31.19 15.18
CA LYS A 367 -12.90 -31.50 14.21
C LYS A 367 -13.76 -32.70 14.66
N GLY A 368 -13.63 -33.13 15.91
CA GLY A 368 -14.44 -34.18 16.52
C GLY A 368 -13.90 -35.61 16.33
N ALA A 369 -12.66 -35.80 15.85
CA ALA A 369 -12.08 -37.13 15.73
C ALA A 369 -11.63 -37.68 17.11
N THR A 370 -12.08 -38.89 17.47
CA THR A 370 -11.53 -39.64 18.61
C THR A 370 -10.11 -40.15 18.30
N PRO A 371 -9.31 -40.55 19.29
CA PRO A 371 -7.98 -41.12 19.05
C PRO A 371 -7.97 -42.27 18.03
N GLU A 372 -8.96 -43.16 18.08
CA GLU A 372 -9.10 -44.29 17.15
C GLU A 372 -9.46 -43.80 15.74
N GLN A 373 -10.32 -42.77 15.64
CA GLN A 373 -10.64 -42.15 14.35
C GLN A 373 -9.46 -41.41 13.77
N VAL A 374 -8.60 -40.80 14.59
CA VAL A 374 -7.36 -40.16 14.15
C VAL A 374 -6.43 -41.17 13.48
N GLU A 375 -6.21 -42.34 14.09
CA GLU A 375 -5.41 -43.42 13.51
C GLU A 375 -6.01 -43.92 12.18
N MET A 376 -7.33 -44.13 12.14
CA MET A 376 -8.03 -44.55 10.93
C MET A 376 -7.91 -43.50 9.81
N LEU A 377 -8.13 -42.23 10.12
CA LEU A 377 -8.05 -41.14 9.16
C LEU A 377 -6.63 -40.96 8.62
N ASP A 378 -5.60 -41.14 9.46
CA ASP A 378 -4.20 -41.08 9.02
C ASP A 378 -3.87 -42.22 8.05
N GLN A 379 -4.31 -43.44 8.34
CA GLN A 379 -4.17 -44.59 7.43
C GLN A 379 -4.91 -44.37 6.10
N ASN A 380 -6.12 -43.82 6.18
CA ASN A 380 -6.94 -43.48 5.02
C ASN A 380 -6.29 -42.40 4.14
N LEU A 381 -5.71 -41.36 4.73
CA LEU A 381 -4.96 -40.34 4.01
C LEU A 381 -3.66 -40.91 3.40
N SER A 382 -3.00 -41.83 4.09
CA SER A 382 -1.80 -42.51 3.58
C SER A 382 -2.13 -43.35 2.35
N HIS A 383 -3.22 -44.13 2.41
CA HIS A 383 -3.73 -44.89 1.27
C HIS A 383 -4.15 -43.98 0.11
N PHE A 384 -4.83 -42.87 0.39
CA PHE A 384 -5.16 -41.87 -0.63
C PHE A 384 -3.91 -41.32 -1.31
N ALA A 385 -2.88 -40.94 -0.54
CA ALA A 385 -1.60 -40.48 -1.07
C ALA A 385 -0.93 -41.55 -1.94
N ASP A 386 -0.93 -42.82 -1.51
CA ASP A 386 -0.36 -43.92 -2.28
C ASP A 386 -1.00 -44.09 -3.66
N VAL A 387 -2.33 -43.96 -3.77
CA VAL A 387 -3.04 -44.07 -5.05
C VAL A 387 -2.81 -42.81 -5.90
N ALA A 388 -2.88 -41.63 -5.29
CA ALA A 388 -2.70 -40.36 -5.98
C ALA A 388 -1.29 -40.17 -6.53
N GLU A 389 -0.25 -40.46 -5.75
CA GLU A 389 1.15 -40.35 -6.19
C GLU A 389 1.46 -41.36 -7.30
N ARG A 390 0.89 -42.58 -7.25
CA ARG A 390 0.96 -43.55 -8.35
C ARG A 390 0.30 -43.05 -9.63
N THR A 391 -0.87 -42.41 -9.51
CA THR A 391 -1.63 -41.87 -10.64
C THR A 391 -0.92 -40.68 -11.28
N LEU A 392 -0.34 -39.79 -10.47
CA LEU A 392 0.29 -38.55 -10.92
C LEU A 392 1.77 -38.70 -11.27
N GLY A 393 2.42 -39.77 -10.80
CA GLY A 393 3.87 -39.98 -10.95
C GLY A 393 4.73 -38.97 -10.16
N LYS A 394 4.16 -38.30 -9.14
CA LYS A 394 4.86 -37.32 -8.29
C LYS A 394 4.51 -37.54 -6.82
N SER A 395 5.51 -37.36 -5.95
CA SER A 395 5.30 -37.38 -4.50
C SER A 395 4.84 -36.00 -3.99
N PHE A 396 3.91 -35.99 -3.04
CA PHE A 396 3.43 -34.76 -2.42
C PHE A 396 3.12 -34.89 -0.91
N ARG A 397 3.02 -36.10 -0.36
CA ARG A 397 2.59 -36.31 1.03
C ARG A 397 3.46 -35.62 2.10
N ASP A 398 4.75 -35.47 1.80
CA ASP A 398 5.76 -34.91 2.72
C ASP A 398 6.04 -33.41 2.48
N ILE A 399 5.36 -32.79 1.51
CA ILE A 399 5.51 -31.35 1.27
C ILE A 399 4.97 -30.58 2.47
N GLU A 400 5.70 -29.57 2.92
CA GLU A 400 5.27 -28.69 4.01
C GLU A 400 3.92 -28.04 3.69
N GLY A 401 2.95 -28.20 4.60
CA GLY A 401 1.60 -27.69 4.42
C GLY A 401 0.65 -28.63 3.67
N ALA A 402 1.11 -29.80 3.20
CA ALA A 402 0.25 -30.80 2.59
C ALA A 402 -0.91 -31.25 3.51
N GLY A 403 -0.69 -31.27 4.83
CA GLY A 403 -1.71 -31.61 5.82
C GLY A 403 -2.73 -30.51 6.13
N ALA A 404 -2.54 -29.31 5.59
CA ALA A 404 -3.45 -28.20 5.84
C ALA A 404 -4.88 -28.51 5.38
N ALA A 405 -5.86 -28.03 6.15
CA ALA A 405 -7.29 -28.29 5.93
C ALA A 405 -7.66 -29.79 5.78
N GLY A 406 -7.05 -30.66 6.59
CA GLY A 406 -7.40 -32.09 6.55
C GLY A 406 -6.92 -32.80 5.29
N GLY A 407 -5.80 -32.32 4.72
CA GLY A 407 -5.20 -32.83 3.49
C GLY A 407 -5.69 -32.14 2.20
N LEU A 408 -6.57 -31.13 2.30
CA LEU A 408 -6.94 -30.31 1.14
C LEU A 408 -5.72 -29.63 0.50
N GLY A 409 -4.76 -29.18 1.32
CA GLY A 409 -3.49 -28.61 0.83
C GLY A 409 -2.74 -29.56 -0.11
N ALA A 410 -2.67 -30.85 0.25
CA ALA A 410 -2.09 -31.89 -0.59
C ALA A 410 -2.81 -32.02 -1.93
N SER A 411 -4.15 -32.04 -1.94
CA SER A 411 -4.92 -32.14 -3.18
C SER A 411 -4.79 -30.91 -4.08
N LEU A 412 -4.72 -29.70 -3.50
CA LEU A 412 -4.48 -28.47 -4.26
C LEU A 412 -3.11 -28.49 -4.96
N LEU A 413 -2.06 -28.96 -4.27
CA LEU A 413 -0.74 -29.19 -4.87
C LEU A 413 -0.77 -30.29 -5.94
N ALA A 414 -1.40 -31.42 -5.61
CA ALA A 414 -1.31 -32.64 -6.39
C ALA A 414 -2.12 -32.55 -7.69
N PHE A 415 -3.39 -32.16 -7.59
CA PHE A 415 -4.33 -32.19 -8.71
C PHE A 415 -4.48 -30.85 -9.42
N LEU A 416 -4.32 -29.74 -8.70
CA LEU A 416 -4.56 -28.39 -9.21
C LEU A 416 -3.27 -27.61 -9.49
N ASN A 417 -2.09 -28.21 -9.20
CA ASN A 417 -0.78 -27.58 -9.38
C ASN A 417 -0.69 -26.20 -8.72
N ALA A 418 -1.32 -26.05 -7.55
CA ALA A 418 -1.33 -24.82 -6.79
C ALA A 418 0.02 -24.56 -6.11
N ASP A 419 0.30 -23.30 -5.79
CA ASP A 419 1.42 -22.91 -4.94
C ASP A 419 0.95 -22.68 -3.49
N LEU A 420 1.51 -23.40 -2.53
CA LEU A 420 1.34 -23.07 -1.11
C LEU A 420 2.29 -21.93 -0.74
N LYS A 421 1.72 -20.82 -0.28
CA LYS A 421 2.49 -19.64 0.18
C LYS A 421 1.94 -19.18 1.53
N ARG A 422 2.75 -18.43 2.27
CA ARG A 422 2.30 -17.74 3.49
C ARG A 422 1.20 -16.76 3.12
N GLY A 423 0.08 -16.77 3.84
CA GLY A 423 -1.10 -16.05 3.37
C GLY A 423 -0.90 -14.54 3.34
N ILE A 424 -0.18 -13.98 4.31
CA ILE A 424 0.22 -12.56 4.29
C ILE A 424 1.03 -12.18 3.02
N GLN A 425 1.89 -13.08 2.52
CA GLN A 425 2.66 -12.79 1.31
C GLN A 425 1.77 -12.76 0.06
N ILE A 426 0.77 -13.64 -0.02
CA ILE A 426 -0.23 -13.62 -1.09
C ILE A 426 -1.00 -12.30 -1.04
N VAL A 427 -1.48 -11.91 0.13
CA VAL A 427 -2.26 -10.67 0.32
C VAL A 427 -1.44 -9.44 -0.09
N LEU A 428 -0.19 -9.31 0.38
CA LEU A 428 0.70 -8.21 0.02
C LEU A 428 0.92 -8.09 -1.49
N ASN A 429 1.09 -9.23 -2.17
CA ASN A 429 1.25 -9.28 -3.63
C ASN A 429 -0.05 -8.89 -4.35
N ALA A 430 -1.19 -9.44 -3.92
CA ALA A 430 -2.48 -9.23 -4.55
C ALA A 430 -2.92 -7.76 -4.53
N VAL A 431 -2.54 -7.01 -3.50
CA VAL A 431 -2.84 -5.57 -3.39
C VAL A 431 -1.71 -4.66 -3.87
N ASN A 432 -0.62 -5.23 -4.44
CA ASN A 432 0.57 -4.49 -4.87
C ASN A 432 1.17 -3.59 -3.77
N PHE A 433 1.22 -4.08 -2.53
CA PHE A 433 1.65 -3.29 -1.37
C PHE A 433 3.04 -2.67 -1.53
N GLU A 434 4.00 -3.45 -2.07
CA GLU A 434 5.40 -3.01 -2.19
C GLU A 434 5.55 -1.79 -3.12
N GLU A 435 4.75 -1.69 -4.19
CA GLU A 435 4.75 -0.51 -5.07
C GLU A 435 4.10 0.70 -4.40
N VAL A 436 3.07 0.49 -3.58
CA VAL A 436 2.38 1.59 -2.86
C VAL A 436 3.25 2.17 -1.75
N VAL A 437 4.03 1.33 -1.05
CA VAL A 437 4.80 1.74 0.13
C VAL A 437 6.13 2.41 -0.21
N LYS A 438 6.66 2.21 -1.43
CA LYS A 438 8.01 2.65 -1.84
C LYS A 438 8.28 4.15 -1.66
N ASP A 439 7.26 4.99 -1.78
CA ASP A 439 7.30 6.45 -1.64
C ASP A 439 6.53 6.96 -0.40
N ALA A 440 6.03 6.05 0.43
CA ALA A 440 5.33 6.37 1.67
C ALA A 440 6.28 6.99 2.71
N ASP A 441 5.75 7.90 3.52
CA ASP A 441 6.47 8.51 4.64
C ASP A 441 6.21 7.79 5.96
N LEU A 442 5.11 7.03 6.04
CA LEU A 442 4.70 6.26 7.21
C LEU A 442 3.81 5.09 6.80
N VAL A 443 3.99 3.95 7.47
CA VAL A 443 3.03 2.85 7.49
C VAL A 443 2.41 2.72 8.87
N ILE A 444 1.09 2.53 8.93
CA ILE A 444 0.38 2.15 10.14
C ILE A 444 -0.24 0.78 9.90
N THR A 445 0.01 -0.16 10.80
CA THR A 445 -0.58 -1.51 10.78
C THR A 445 -1.12 -1.87 12.15
N GLY A 446 -1.73 -3.04 12.26
CA GLY A 446 -2.34 -3.47 13.51
C GLY A 446 -3.12 -4.77 13.40
N GLU A 447 -3.46 -5.34 14.54
CA GLU A 447 -4.36 -6.48 14.67
C GLU A 447 -4.99 -6.50 16.08
N GLY A 448 -5.98 -7.37 16.31
CA GLY A 448 -6.66 -7.46 17.61
C GLY A 448 -5.75 -7.78 18.81
N ARG A 449 -4.70 -8.57 18.60
CA ARG A 449 -3.74 -8.92 19.66
C ARG A 449 -2.35 -9.09 19.08
N ILE A 450 -1.41 -8.29 19.55
CA ILE A 450 0.02 -8.44 19.23
C ILE A 450 0.72 -9.13 20.40
N ASP A 451 1.24 -10.31 20.12
CA ASP A 451 2.03 -11.15 21.04
C ASP A 451 3.29 -11.74 20.40
N GLY A 452 4.07 -12.50 21.15
CA GLY A 452 5.28 -13.14 20.64
C GLY A 452 5.04 -14.17 19.53
N GLN A 453 3.78 -14.54 19.23
CA GLN A 453 3.46 -15.36 18.06
C GLN A 453 3.30 -14.55 16.77
N THR A 454 3.05 -13.24 16.90
CA THR A 454 2.86 -12.29 15.78
C THR A 454 4.04 -12.28 14.81
N VAL A 455 5.26 -12.53 15.32
CA VAL A 455 6.49 -12.61 14.51
C VAL A 455 6.50 -13.78 13.54
N TYR A 456 5.70 -14.83 13.77
CA TYR A 456 5.63 -16.03 12.95
C TYR A 456 4.61 -15.91 11.81
N GLY A 457 4.70 -14.82 11.04
CA GLY A 457 4.00 -14.71 9.76
C GLY A 457 2.62 -14.08 9.80
N LYS A 458 2.24 -13.39 10.90
CA LYS A 458 1.02 -12.60 10.93
C LYS A 458 1.14 -11.27 10.18
N THR A 459 -0.02 -10.67 9.92
CA THR A 459 -0.18 -9.44 9.14
C THR A 459 0.75 -8.28 9.54
N PRO A 460 0.83 -7.84 10.83
CA PRO A 460 1.62 -6.66 11.17
C PRO A 460 3.10 -6.80 10.80
N ILE A 461 3.65 -8.01 10.94
CA ILE A 461 5.07 -8.29 10.67
C ILE A 461 5.33 -8.45 9.18
N GLY A 462 4.42 -9.05 8.42
CA GLY A 462 4.52 -9.07 6.97
C GLY A 462 4.53 -7.65 6.39
N VAL A 463 3.60 -6.80 6.82
CA VAL A 463 3.54 -5.38 6.46
C VAL A 463 4.81 -4.64 6.87
N ALA A 464 5.27 -4.82 8.11
CA ALA A 464 6.47 -4.16 8.61
C ALA A 464 7.72 -4.55 7.80
N LYS A 465 7.93 -5.86 7.55
CA LYS A 465 9.06 -6.35 6.75
C LYS A 465 9.02 -5.78 5.33
N ALA A 466 7.86 -5.74 4.68
CA ALA A 466 7.73 -5.16 3.34
C ALA A 466 8.04 -3.66 3.32
N ALA A 467 7.51 -2.88 4.28
CA ALA A 467 7.80 -1.46 4.40
C ALA A 467 9.29 -1.17 4.66
N LYS A 468 9.94 -1.99 5.50
CA LYS A 468 11.34 -1.81 5.88
C LYS A 468 12.33 -2.03 4.74
N LYS A 469 11.98 -2.81 3.71
CA LYS A 469 12.78 -2.89 2.47
C LYS A 469 13.00 -1.51 1.81
N HIS A 470 12.09 -0.57 2.06
CA HIS A 470 12.12 0.79 1.52
C HIS A 470 12.54 1.85 2.56
N GLY A 471 12.94 1.43 3.77
CA GLY A 471 13.32 2.35 4.85
C GLY A 471 12.15 3.15 5.43
N VAL A 472 10.90 2.73 5.18
CA VAL A 472 9.71 3.44 5.67
C VAL A 472 9.45 3.08 7.15
N PRO A 473 9.17 4.06 8.02
CA PRO A 473 8.81 3.78 9.40
C PRO A 473 7.42 3.16 9.53
N VAL A 474 7.24 2.30 10.52
CA VAL A 474 6.06 1.47 10.75
C VAL A 474 5.60 1.63 12.19
N ILE A 475 4.33 1.98 12.38
CA ILE A 475 3.68 2.02 13.69
C ILE A 475 2.64 0.90 13.77
N GLY A 476 2.74 0.06 14.78
CA GLY A 476 1.75 -0.96 15.11
C GLY A 476 0.72 -0.45 16.11
N ILE A 477 -0.55 -0.71 15.85
CA ILE A 477 -1.68 -0.44 16.75
C ILE A 477 -2.37 -1.77 17.05
N ALA A 478 -2.50 -2.15 18.32
CA ALA A 478 -3.09 -3.41 18.73
C ALA A 478 -4.36 -3.22 19.57
N GLY A 479 -5.27 -4.19 19.50
CA GLY A 479 -6.40 -4.27 20.44
C GLY A 479 -5.90 -4.53 21.86
N SER A 480 -4.91 -5.41 21.98
CA SER A 480 -4.20 -5.71 23.22
C SER A 480 -2.75 -6.08 22.93
N LEU A 481 -1.88 -5.85 23.92
CA LEU A 481 -0.46 -6.21 23.89
C LEU A 481 -0.19 -7.23 24.99
N SER A 482 0.53 -8.30 24.67
CA SER A 482 1.03 -9.24 25.68
C SER A 482 2.39 -8.80 26.25
N GLN A 483 2.85 -9.47 27.30
CA GLN A 483 4.14 -9.19 27.95
C GLN A 483 5.34 -9.41 27.02
N ASP A 484 5.22 -10.31 26.05
CA ASP A 484 6.26 -10.64 25.07
C ASP A 484 6.11 -9.87 23.75
N SER A 485 5.24 -8.86 23.69
CA SER A 485 4.96 -8.12 22.45
C SER A 485 6.13 -7.27 21.93
N GLU A 486 7.09 -6.90 22.79
CA GLU A 486 8.24 -6.05 22.40
C GLU A 486 9.14 -6.68 21.32
N VAL A 487 9.10 -8.01 21.15
CA VAL A 487 9.87 -8.72 20.13
C VAL A 487 9.58 -8.22 18.71
N VAL A 488 8.39 -7.65 18.46
CA VAL A 488 8.03 -7.13 17.13
C VAL A 488 8.92 -5.97 16.66
N HIS A 489 9.59 -5.28 17.58
CA HIS A 489 10.53 -4.21 17.26
C HIS A 489 11.73 -4.72 16.47
N GLU A 490 12.23 -5.91 16.80
CA GLU A 490 13.32 -6.58 16.08
C GLU A 490 12.89 -7.01 14.66
N HIS A 491 11.59 -7.03 14.40
CA HIS A 491 10.99 -7.45 13.13
C HIS A 491 10.39 -6.30 12.31
N GLY A 492 10.71 -5.05 12.67
CA GLY A 492 10.48 -3.89 11.81
C GLY A 492 9.36 -2.95 12.25
N ILE A 493 8.68 -3.20 13.37
CA ILE A 493 7.73 -2.22 13.94
C ILE A 493 8.52 -1.21 14.77
N ASP A 494 8.50 0.08 14.44
CA ASP A 494 9.28 1.11 15.17
C ASP A 494 8.62 1.56 16.47
N ALA A 495 7.29 1.55 16.52
CA ALA A 495 6.52 1.91 17.71
C ALA A 495 5.24 1.09 17.78
N LEU A 496 4.82 0.75 19.00
CA LEU A 496 3.70 -0.14 19.27
C LEU A 496 2.77 0.50 20.31
N PHE A 497 1.46 0.49 20.04
CA PHE A 497 0.45 1.09 20.91
C PHE A 497 -0.75 0.14 21.09
N SER A 498 -1.29 0.09 22.30
CA SER A 498 -2.61 -0.50 22.55
C SER A 498 -3.70 0.56 22.35
N ILE A 499 -4.85 0.19 21.79
CA ILE A 499 -6.00 1.11 21.67
C ILE A 499 -6.78 1.21 22.98
N VAL A 500 -6.75 0.17 23.83
CA VAL A 500 -7.56 0.13 25.05
C VAL A 500 -7.06 1.21 26.04
N PRO A 501 -7.92 2.16 26.48
CA PRO A 501 -7.49 3.33 27.24
C PRO A 501 -7.18 3.05 28.72
N GLY A 502 -7.50 1.85 29.21
CA GLY A 502 -7.34 1.47 30.61
C GLY A 502 -8.13 0.21 30.94
N ILE A 503 -8.47 0.02 32.22
CA ILE A 503 -9.28 -1.12 32.67
C ILE A 503 -10.71 -0.94 32.12
N THR A 504 -11.15 -1.88 31.30
CA THR A 504 -12.50 -1.96 30.74
C THR A 504 -12.95 -3.41 30.61
N SER A 505 -14.24 -3.66 30.42
CA SER A 505 -14.75 -4.99 30.12
C SER A 505 -14.44 -5.38 28.66
N LEU A 506 -14.35 -6.67 28.36
CA LEU A 506 -14.11 -7.14 26.99
C LEU A 506 -15.26 -6.75 26.02
N PRO A 507 -16.55 -6.86 26.39
CA PRO A 507 -17.64 -6.36 25.56
C PRO A 507 -17.52 -4.87 25.24
N ASP A 508 -17.23 -4.03 26.25
CA ASP A 508 -17.07 -2.59 26.03
C ASP A 508 -15.85 -2.29 25.15
N ALA A 509 -14.76 -3.07 25.29
CA ALA A 509 -13.58 -2.95 24.45
C ALA A 509 -13.90 -3.23 22.98
N PHE A 510 -14.73 -4.24 22.69
CA PHE A 510 -15.16 -4.57 21.33
C PHE A 510 -16.13 -3.55 20.75
N GLU A 511 -17.13 -3.12 21.54
CA GLU A 511 -18.15 -2.17 21.12
C GLU A 511 -17.54 -0.78 20.79
N HIS A 512 -16.56 -0.34 21.58
CA HIS A 512 -15.95 0.98 21.43
C HIS A 512 -14.60 0.98 20.71
N ALA A 513 -14.16 -0.17 20.17
CA ALA A 513 -12.84 -0.33 19.55
C ALA A 513 -12.55 0.75 18.48
N ALA A 514 -13.51 1.07 17.62
CA ALA A 514 -13.33 2.08 16.57
C ALA A 514 -13.05 3.48 17.14
N HIS A 515 -13.72 3.84 18.25
CA HIS A 515 -13.52 5.12 18.92
C HIS A 515 -12.15 5.17 19.62
N TYR A 516 -11.78 4.08 20.29
CA TYR A 516 -10.47 3.97 20.95
C TYR A 516 -9.32 4.02 19.94
N MET A 517 -9.46 3.32 18.82
CA MET A 517 -8.50 3.36 17.72
C MET A 517 -8.35 4.77 17.13
N GLU A 518 -9.44 5.50 16.96
CA GLU A 518 -9.42 6.88 16.50
C GLU A 518 -8.66 7.81 17.46
N ILE A 519 -8.93 7.71 18.78
CA ILE A 519 -8.23 8.50 19.80
C ILE A 519 -6.74 8.18 19.83
N THR A 520 -6.38 6.89 19.87
CA THR A 520 -4.97 6.47 19.87
C THR A 520 -4.24 6.96 18.63
N SER A 521 -4.86 6.82 17.46
CA SER A 521 -4.32 7.29 16.20
C SER A 521 -4.12 8.81 16.18
N ARG A 522 -5.07 9.58 16.70
CA ARG A 522 -4.95 11.04 16.86
C ARG A 522 -3.80 11.43 17.79
N ASN A 523 -3.61 10.71 18.89
CA ASN A 523 -2.52 10.96 19.85
C ASN A 523 -1.14 10.62 19.26
N ILE A 524 -1.04 9.54 18.48
CA ILE A 524 0.18 9.20 17.72
C ILE A 524 0.51 10.33 16.75
N ALA A 525 -0.47 10.75 15.92
CA ALA A 525 -0.29 11.82 14.97
C ALA A 525 0.11 13.15 15.64
N ALA A 526 -0.54 13.50 16.76
CA ALA A 526 -0.22 14.71 17.52
C ALA A 526 1.22 14.67 18.08
N SER A 527 1.66 13.52 18.58
CA SER A 527 3.03 13.32 19.07
C SER A 527 4.06 13.52 17.96
N MET A 528 3.81 12.97 16.77
CA MET A 528 4.66 13.19 15.60
C MET A 528 4.74 14.68 15.20
N ARG A 529 3.62 15.40 15.22
CA ARG A 529 3.58 16.83 14.90
C ARG A 529 4.40 17.65 15.90
N THR A 530 4.35 17.29 17.18
CA THR A 530 5.15 17.93 18.23
C THR A 530 6.65 17.73 17.96
N ILE A 531 7.08 16.50 17.65
CA ILE A 531 8.49 16.21 17.32
C ILE A 531 8.96 17.01 16.11
N ARG A 532 8.16 17.08 15.03
CA ARG A 532 8.47 17.90 13.85
C ARG A 532 8.60 19.38 14.17
N THR A 533 7.82 19.88 15.12
CA THR A 533 7.89 21.29 15.57
C THR A 533 9.18 21.56 16.33
N ILE A 534 9.60 20.63 17.19
CA ILE A 534 10.87 20.72 17.92
C ILE A 534 12.06 20.72 16.94
N GLN A 535 12.07 19.80 15.96
CA GLN A 535 13.12 19.72 14.95
C GLN A 535 13.25 20.95 14.05
N ARG A 536 12.17 21.72 13.86
CA ARG A 536 12.22 23.00 13.12
C ARG A 536 12.71 24.16 13.97
N SER A 537 12.69 24.01 15.29
CA SER A 537 13.07 25.05 16.27
C SER A 537 14.51 24.92 16.76
N CYS A 538 15.11 23.73 16.62
CA CYS A 538 16.55 23.47 16.79
C CYS A 538 17.28 23.66 15.46
#